data_AF-A0AAP3EMV8-F1
#
_entry.id   AF-A0AAP3EMV8-F1
#
_cell.length_a   1.000
_cell.length_b   1.000
_cell.length_c   1.000
_cell.angle_alpha   90.00
_cell.angle_beta   90.00
_cell.angle_gamma   90.00
#
_symmetry.space_group_name_H-M   'P 1'
#
loop_
_entity.id
_entity.type
_entity.pdbx_description
1 polymer ?
#
loop_
_entity_poly.entity_id
_entity_poly.type
_entity_poly.pdbx_seq_one_letter_code
_entity_poly.pdbx_strand_id
1 'polypeptide(L)' 'MPTYNKLVRDRIPEIIENNGKTFTTRILDEKEYIEEVSKKTQEELAEYLEAESKEHKVEELADL' A
#
# COMPACT_ATOMS: atom_id res chain seq x y z
N MET A 1 6.59 18.13 2.87
CA MET A 1 6.27 16.79 3.44
C MET A 1 6.00 15.85 2.28
N PRO A 2 6.47 14.61 2.32
CA PRO A 2 6.19 13.64 1.26
C PRO A 2 4.69 13.29 1.25
N THR A 3 4.11 13.22 0.07
CA THR A 3 2.75 12.72 -0.16
C THR A 3 2.84 11.27 -0.60
N TYR A 4 2.15 10.38 0.11
CA TYR A 4 2.08 8.96 -0.24
C TYR A 4 0.72 8.65 -0.85
N ASN A 5 0.69 8.46 -2.16
CA ASN A 5 -0.52 8.09 -2.90
C ASN A 5 -0.57 6.56 -3.01
N LYS A 6 -1.03 5.90 -1.94
CA LYS A 6 -1.13 4.43 -1.91
C LYS A 6 -2.59 3.98 -2.02
N LEU A 7 -2.83 2.93 -2.80
CA LEU A 7 -4.08 2.18 -2.70
C LEU A 7 -4.13 1.47 -1.35
N VAL A 8 -5.21 1.66 -0.60
CA VAL A 8 -5.48 0.98 0.66
C VAL A 8 -6.82 0.24 0.56
N ARG A 9 -6.86 -1.04 0.97
CA ARG A 9 -8.05 -1.91 0.87
C ARG A 9 -8.66 -2.27 2.24
N ASP A 10 -7.89 -2.09 3.30
CA ASP A 10 -8.26 -2.46 4.68
C ASP A 10 -8.60 -1.24 5.54
N ARG A 11 -8.70 -1.47 6.85
CA ARG A 11 -8.94 -0.46 7.89
C ARG A 11 -7.78 0.51 8.13
N ILE A 12 -6.94 0.71 7.11
CA ILE A 12 -5.79 1.61 7.17
C ILE A 12 -6.23 3.05 7.49
N PRO A 13 -7.30 3.61 6.88
CA PRO A 13 -7.82 4.92 7.28
C PRO A 13 -8.09 5.01 8.79
N GLU A 14 -8.74 4.01 9.38
CA GLU A 14 -9.04 3.99 10.83
C GLU A 14 -7.78 3.80 11.67
N ILE A 15 -6.81 3.03 11.21
CA ILE A 15 -5.51 2.89 11.91
C ILE A 15 -4.76 4.22 11.90
N ILE A 16 -4.76 4.96 10.79
CA ILE A 16 -4.12 6.28 10.69
C ILE A 16 -4.82 7.28 11.62
N GLU A 17 -6.16 7.28 11.62
CA GLU A 17 -6.97 8.13 12.50
C GLU A 17 -6.72 7.83 13.99
N ASN A 18 -6.71 6.55 14.37
CA ASN A 18 -6.43 6.11 15.75
C ASN A 18 -5.01 6.48 16.21
N ASN A 19 -4.08 6.64 15.29
CA ASN A 19 -2.72 7.12 15.56
C ASN A 19 -2.60 8.65 15.59
N GLY A 20 -3.72 9.39 15.51
CA GLY A 20 -3.76 10.86 15.55
C GLY A 20 -3.15 11.54 14.32
N LYS A 21 -3.01 10.82 13.20
CA LYS A 21 -2.48 11.35 11.95
C LYS A 21 -3.61 11.80 11.02
N THR A 22 -3.33 12.79 10.19
CA THR A 22 -4.27 13.30 9.19
C THR A 22 -4.02 12.65 7.84
N PHE A 23 -5.09 12.44 7.07
CA PHE A 23 -5.01 11.91 5.71
C PHE A 23 -6.18 12.40 4.87
N THR A 24 -6.08 12.21 3.55
CA THR A 24 -7.18 12.39 2.60
C THR A 24 -7.40 11.08 1.86
N THR A 25 -8.65 10.62 1.78
CA THR A 25 -9.05 9.44 1.00
C THR A 25 -10.14 9.81 0.03
N ARG A 26 -10.25 9.01 -1.04
CA ARG A 26 -11.41 8.97 -1.91
C ARG A 26 -11.63 7.53 -2.35
N ILE A 27 -12.85 7.22 -2.75
CA ILE A 27 -13.15 5.95 -3.40
C ILE A 27 -12.78 6.09 -4.89
N LEU A 28 -12.10 5.08 -5.42
CA LEU A 28 -11.71 5.02 -6.83
C LEU A 28 -12.85 4.44 -7.67
N ASP A 29 -12.95 4.86 -8.92
CA ASP A 29 -13.75 4.12 -9.89
C ASP A 29 -13.02 2.83 -10.34
N GLU A 30 -13.71 1.98 -11.10
CA GLU A 30 -13.16 0.68 -11.53
C GLU A 30 -11.87 0.81 -12.35
N LYS A 31 -11.80 1.81 -13.24
CA LYS A 31 -10.63 2.01 -14.10
C LYS A 31 -9.43 2.47 -13.27
N GLU A 32 -9.64 3.47 -12.43
CA GLU A 32 -8.61 3.98 -11.52
C GLU A 32 -8.17 2.90 -10.52
N TYR A 33 -9.10 2.09 -10.03
CA TYR A 33 -8.79 0.97 -9.15
C TYR A 33 -7.87 -0.05 -9.82
N ILE A 34 -8.14 -0.44 -11.07
CA ILE A 34 -7.28 -1.36 -11.84
C ILE A 34 -5.88 -0.76 -12.05
N GLU A 35 -5.80 0.54 -12.33
CA GLU A 35 -4.52 1.24 -12.51
C GLU A 35 -3.73 1.27 -11.19
N GLU A 36 -4.37 1.66 -10.08
CA GLU A 36 -3.70 1.79 -8.78
C GLU A 36 -3.35 0.44 -8.15
N VAL A 37 -4.17 -0.60 -8.34
CA VAL A 37 -3.82 -1.96 -7.85
C VAL A 37 -2.61 -2.49 -8.60
N SER A 38 -2.52 -2.26 -9.92
CA SER A 38 -1.35 -2.67 -10.71
C SER A 38 -0.07 -1.99 -10.25
N LYS A 39 -0.15 -0.69 -9.90
CA LYS A 39 0.99 0.05 -9.34
C LYS A 39 1.39 -0.49 -7.97
N LYS A 40 0.42 -0.76 -7.09
CA LYS A 40 0.69 -1.28 -5.75
C LYS A 40 1.37 -2.65 -5.80
N THR A 41 0.88 -3.55 -6.65
CA THR A 41 1.51 -4.86 -6.86
C THR A 41 2.94 -4.75 -7.40
N GLN A 42 3.23 -3.76 -8.26
CA GLN A 42 4.60 -3.53 -8.74
C GLN A 42 5.52 -3.00 -7.63
N GLU A 43 5.02 -2.14 -6.74
CA GLU A 43 5.74 -1.65 -5.56
C GLU A 43 6.11 -2.80 -4.63
N GLU A 44 5.13 -3.63 -4.23
CA GLU A 44 5.33 -4.77 -3.32
C GLU A 44 6.26 -5.83 -3.94
N LEU A 45 6.15 -6.08 -5.25
CA LEU A 45 7.07 -6.98 -5.94
C LEU A 45 8.51 -6.45 -5.93
N ALA A 46 8.69 -5.14 -6.11
CA ALA A 46 10.02 -4.53 -6.04
C ALA A 46 10.59 -4.65 -4.62
N GLU A 47 9.78 -4.36 -3.59
CA GLU A 47 10.15 -4.50 -2.18
C GLU A 47 10.55 -5.96 -1.86
N TYR A 48 9.79 -6.95 -2.33
CA TYR A 48 10.13 -8.36 -2.20
C TYR A 48 11.48 -8.73 -2.85
N LEU A 49 11.76 -8.19 -4.04
CA LEU A 49 13.00 -8.46 -4.76
C LEU A 49 14.20 -7.81 -4.06
N GLU A 50 14.03 -6.60 -3.53
CA GLU A 50 15.05 -5.82 -2.82
C GLU A 50 15.28 -6.30 -1.38
N ALA A 51 14.32 -7.01 -0.77
CA ALA A 51 14.43 -7.55 0.57
C ALA A 51 15.61 -8.54 0.71
N GLU A 52 16.53 -8.24 1.63
CA GLU A 52 17.73 -9.05 1.87
C GLU A 52 17.51 -10.20 2.86
N SER A 53 16.61 -10.04 3.83
CA SER A 53 16.30 -11.07 4.83
C SER A 53 15.15 -11.96 4.40
N LYS A 54 15.15 -13.20 4.89
CA LYS A 54 14.07 -14.14 4.62
C LYS A 54 12.75 -13.65 5.23
N GLU A 55 12.81 -13.09 6.42
CA GLU A 55 11.65 -12.58 7.16
C GLU A 55 10.98 -11.46 6.37
N HIS A 56 11.77 -10.50 5.87
CA HIS A 56 11.26 -9.37 5.08
C HIS A 56 10.69 -9.86 3.74
N LYS A 57 11.36 -10.79 3.05
CA LYS A 57 10.80 -11.43 1.85
C LYS A 57 9.44 -12.09 2.11
N VAL A 58 9.23 -12.72 3.26
CA VAL A 58 7.94 -13.34 3.59
C VAL A 58 6.86 -12.29 3.85
N GLU A 59 7.22 -11.17 4.47
CA GLU A 59 6.32 -10.02 4.69
C GLU A 59 5.87 -9.41 3.36
N GLU A 60 6.81 -9.05 2.49
CA GLU A 60 6.48 -8.45 1.17
C GLU A 60 5.71 -9.41 0.25
N LEU A 61 5.95 -10.72 0.39
CA LEU A 61 5.17 -11.72 -0.34
C LEU A 61 3.73 -11.84 0.16
N ALA A 62 3.46 -11.52 1.43
CA ALA A 62 2.12 -11.53 1.98
C ALA A 62 1.31 -10.28 1.58
N ASP A 63 2.00 -9.19 1.26
CA ASP A 63 1.37 -7.94 0.80
C ASP A 63 0.96 -7.98 -0.69
N LEU A 64 1.63 -8.82 -1.51
CA LEU A 64 1.28 -9.12 -2.92
C LEU A 64 -0.09 -9.81 -3.09
#